data_AF-A0A4Y2EV18-F1
#
_entry.id   AF-A0A4Y2EV18-F1
#
_cell.length_a   1.000
_cell.length_b   1.000
_cell.length_c   1.000
_cell.angle_alpha   90.00
_cell.angle_beta   90.00
_cell.angle_gamma   90.00
#
_symmetry.space_group_name_H-M   'P 1'
#
loop_
_entity.id
_entity.type
_entity.pdbx_description
1 polymer ?
#
loop_
_entity_poly.entity_id
_entity_poly.type
_entity_poly.pdbx_seq_one_letter_code
_entity_poly.pdbx_strand_id
1 'polypeptide(L)'
;MLESCIQLNQSDPDAQTLLYTDIPYNYVYDRNNWKRRKRGGNKIVVRMYVVNVKDAERFYLRMLLLHVPGATSFKFLQTVDNVIYDTFKQAAFHRHLLNSDEVWDHCFHDASTNQMPMQLRQIFAFILCFCNPTNVLELWNKYSIDMYLDYMHNNIEAASWNLALHDINATLEQHGLSCASIGLPVPNGNAI
;
A
#
# COMPACT_ATOMS: atom_id res chain seq x y z
N MET A 1 -19.26 9.06 11.03
CA MET A 1 -18.68 10.25 10.36
C MET A 1 -18.46 10.01 8.86
N LEU A 2 -17.97 8.85 8.42
CA LEU A 2 -17.85 8.54 6.98
C LEU A 2 -19.22 8.54 6.27
N GLU A 3 -20.14 7.71 6.74
CA GLU A 3 -21.48 7.56 6.14
C GLU A 3 -22.24 8.89 6.09
N SER A 4 -22.09 9.72 7.12
CA SER A 4 -22.69 11.05 7.16
C SER A 4 -22.06 12.02 6.16
N CYS A 5 -20.74 11.94 5.88
CA CYS A 5 -20.14 12.71 4.79
C CYS A 5 -20.63 12.24 3.42
N ILE A 6 -20.83 10.95 3.23
CA ILE A 6 -21.39 10.40 1.99
C ILE A 6 -22.81 10.95 1.78
N GLN A 7 -23.63 10.98 2.82
CA GLN A 7 -24.97 11.59 2.78
C GLN A 7 -24.92 13.09 2.47
N LEU A 8 -23.95 13.82 3.03
CA LEU A 8 -23.74 15.24 2.69
C LEU A 8 -23.46 15.39 1.19
N ASN A 9 -22.53 14.62 0.65
CA ASN A 9 -22.17 14.67 -0.77
C ASN A 9 -23.33 14.29 -1.70
N GLN A 10 -24.27 13.47 -1.26
CA GLN A 10 -25.50 13.18 -2.03
C GLN A 10 -26.46 14.38 -2.07
N SER A 11 -26.44 15.25 -1.07
CA SER A 11 -27.42 16.33 -0.87
C SER A 11 -26.93 17.73 -1.24
N ASP A 12 -25.62 18.00 -1.16
CA ASP A 12 -25.04 19.33 -1.40
C ASP A 12 -23.98 19.25 -2.52
N PRO A 13 -24.23 19.85 -3.70
CA PRO A 13 -23.27 19.89 -4.81
C PRO A 13 -21.92 20.53 -4.44
N ASP A 14 -21.91 21.51 -3.54
CA ASP A 14 -20.66 22.16 -3.15
C ASP A 14 -19.78 21.21 -2.32
N ALA A 15 -20.39 20.33 -1.53
CA ALA A 15 -19.66 19.30 -0.80
C ALA A 15 -19.02 18.28 -1.75
N GLN A 16 -19.58 18.07 -2.94
CA GLN A 16 -18.99 17.17 -3.95
C GLN A 16 -17.65 17.66 -4.49
N THR A 17 -17.37 18.96 -4.38
CA THR A 17 -16.09 19.55 -4.79
C THR A 17 -14.98 19.37 -3.75
N LEU A 18 -15.32 18.90 -2.54
CA LEU A 18 -14.40 18.83 -1.42
C LEU A 18 -13.86 17.41 -1.21
N LEU A 19 -12.59 17.33 -0.77
CA LEU A 19 -12.03 16.11 -0.21
C LEU A 19 -12.62 15.83 1.17
N TYR A 20 -12.57 14.57 1.59
CA TYR A 20 -13.06 14.19 2.92
C TYR A 20 -12.40 15.00 4.05
N THR A 21 -11.12 15.34 3.89
CA THR A 21 -10.35 16.17 4.84
C THR A 21 -10.79 17.62 4.89
N ASP A 22 -11.41 18.11 3.82
CA ASP A 22 -11.79 19.52 3.65
C ASP A 22 -13.23 19.78 4.12
N ILE A 23 -14.04 18.72 4.24
CA ILE A 23 -15.42 18.81 4.75
C ILE A 23 -15.46 19.50 6.11
N PRO A 24 -14.66 19.14 7.13
CA PRO A 24 -14.72 19.81 8.44
C PRO A 24 -14.30 21.29 8.41
N TYR A 25 -13.55 21.73 7.39
CA TYR A 25 -13.20 23.13 7.21
C TYR A 25 -14.39 23.95 6.70
N ASN A 26 -15.23 23.36 5.86
CA ASN A 26 -16.36 24.02 5.21
C ASN A 26 -17.70 23.75 5.89
N TYR A 27 -17.82 22.65 6.62
CA TYR A 27 -19.04 22.17 7.25
C TYR A 27 -18.82 21.85 8.75
N VAL A 28 -19.90 21.97 9.51
CA VAL A 28 -19.99 21.58 10.92
C VAL A 28 -21.03 20.47 11.02
N TYR A 29 -20.68 19.38 11.70
CA TYR A 29 -21.64 18.33 12.04
C TYR A 29 -22.38 18.73 13.32
N ASP A 30 -23.68 18.99 13.20
CA ASP A 30 -24.55 19.43 14.29
C ASP A 30 -25.90 18.69 14.23
N ARG A 31 -26.34 18.12 15.35
CA ARG A 31 -27.60 17.37 15.48
C ARG A 31 -27.83 16.37 14.34
N ASN A 32 -26.84 15.50 14.11
CA ASN A 32 -26.81 14.48 13.07
C ASN A 32 -26.83 14.98 11.62
N ASN A 33 -26.68 16.30 11.40
CA ASN A 33 -26.69 16.88 10.06
C ASN A 33 -25.46 17.75 9.83
N TRP A 34 -24.97 17.74 8.60
CA TRP A 34 -23.92 18.66 8.17
C TRP A 34 -24.54 20.00 7.78
N LYS A 35 -23.95 21.10 8.27
CA LYS A 35 -24.35 22.46 7.94
C LYS A 35 -23.14 23.25 7.49
N ARG A 36 -23.32 24.14 6.50
CA ARG A 36 -22.25 25.06 6.09
C ARG A 36 -21.77 25.89 7.27
N ARG A 37 -20.45 25.93 7.42
CA ARG A 37 -19.80 26.68 8.47
C ARG A 37 -19.91 28.18 8.18
N LYS A 38 -20.40 28.94 9.16
CA LYS A 38 -20.56 30.41 9.06
C LYS A 38 -19.42 31.20 9.72
N ARG A 39 -18.65 30.57 10.62
CA ARG A 39 -17.50 31.17 11.33
C ARG A 39 -16.37 30.15 11.40
N GLY A 40 -15.18 30.51 10.92
CA GLY A 40 -13.99 29.67 10.90
C GLY A 40 -12.90 30.21 11.82
N GLY A 41 -12.26 29.32 12.57
CA GLY A 41 -10.97 29.58 13.20
C GLY A 41 -9.91 28.72 12.51
N ASN A 42 -8.69 29.23 12.38
CA ASN A 42 -7.59 28.60 11.62
C ASN A 42 -7.08 27.25 12.19
N LYS A 43 -7.70 26.72 13.26
CA LYS A 43 -7.31 25.45 13.90
C LYS A 43 -8.49 24.49 13.91
N ILE A 44 -8.63 23.72 12.83
CA ILE A 44 -9.61 22.64 12.74
C ILE A 44 -8.82 21.33 12.76
N VAL A 45 -9.04 20.52 13.80
CA VAL A 45 -8.40 19.21 13.94
C VAL A 45 -9.35 18.17 13.35
N VAL A 46 -8.97 17.62 12.20
CA VAL A 46 -9.67 16.49 11.60
C VAL A 46 -9.13 15.21 12.22
N ARG A 47 -10.01 14.40 12.83
CA ARG A 47 -9.65 13.06 13.34
C ARG A 47 -10.18 12.01 12.37
N MET A 48 -9.30 11.46 11.53
CA MET A 48 -9.58 10.23 10.82
C MET A 48 -9.39 9.04 11.77
N TYR A 49 -10.24 8.02 11.62
CA TYR A 49 -10.07 6.77 12.36
C TYR A 49 -8.71 6.14 12.03
N VAL A 50 -8.00 5.69 13.07
CA VAL A 50 -6.79 4.90 12.89
C VAL A 50 -7.21 3.60 12.21
N VAL A 51 -6.64 3.35 11.04
CA VAL A 51 -6.85 2.10 10.31
C VAL A 51 -5.76 1.14 10.76
N ASN A 52 -6.16 -0.08 11.14
CA ASN A 52 -5.20 -1.14 11.44
C ASN A 52 -4.51 -1.54 10.13
N VAL A 53 -3.18 -1.66 10.14
CA VAL A 53 -2.38 -2.08 8.98
C VAL A 53 -2.80 -3.46 8.46
N LYS A 54 -3.36 -4.32 9.32
CA LYS A 54 -3.89 -5.63 8.93
C LYS A 54 -5.21 -5.58 8.15
N ASP A 55 -5.89 -4.43 8.14
CA ASP A 55 -7.15 -4.23 7.43
C ASP A 55 -6.88 -3.50 6.11
N ALA A 56 -6.34 -4.25 5.15
CA ALA A 56 -5.85 -3.73 3.87
C ALA A 56 -6.94 -2.97 3.11
N GLU A 57 -8.17 -3.47 3.06
CA GLU A 57 -9.27 -2.81 2.36
C GLU A 57 -9.65 -1.47 3.00
N ARG A 58 -9.65 -1.36 4.34
CA ARG A 58 -9.88 -0.07 5.00
C ARG A 58 -8.75 0.91 4.77
N PHE A 59 -7.51 0.43 4.60
CA PHE A 59 -6.38 1.28 4.27
C PHE A 59 -6.57 1.91 2.88
N TYR A 60 -6.93 1.10 1.88
CA TYR A 60 -7.19 1.59 0.52
C TYR A 60 -8.43 2.49 0.45
N LEU A 61 -9.49 2.17 1.21
CA LEU A 61 -10.65 3.06 1.34
C LEU A 61 -10.24 4.43 1.90
N ARG A 62 -9.41 4.47 2.95
CA ARG A 62 -8.90 5.72 3.51
C ARG A 62 -8.07 6.49 2.47
N MET A 63 -7.20 5.80 1.73
CA MET A 63 -6.43 6.42 0.64
C MET A 63 -7.33 7.06 -0.41
N LEU A 64 -8.37 6.36 -0.86
CA LEU A 64 -9.35 6.88 -1.81
C LEU A 64 -10.06 8.13 -1.27
N LEU A 65 -10.50 8.13 -0.02
CA LEU A 65 -11.18 9.28 0.60
C LEU A 65 -10.30 10.53 0.72
N LEU A 66 -8.99 10.34 0.81
CA LEU A 66 -8.03 11.44 0.87
C LEU A 66 -7.79 12.10 -0.49
N HIS A 67 -8.03 11.40 -1.60
CA HIS A 67 -7.67 11.86 -2.95
C HIS A 67 -8.86 12.00 -3.90
N VAL A 68 -10.02 11.41 -3.56
CA VAL A 68 -11.23 11.45 -4.39
C VAL A 68 -12.25 12.40 -3.75
N PRO A 69 -12.54 13.55 -4.36
CA PRO A 69 -13.57 14.45 -3.88
C PRO A 69 -14.97 13.89 -4.13
N GLY A 70 -15.93 14.33 -3.31
CA GLY A 70 -17.35 14.08 -3.56
C GLY A 70 -17.80 12.63 -3.55
N ALA A 71 -17.19 11.80 -2.69
CA ALA A 71 -17.62 10.42 -2.47
C ALA A 71 -19.12 10.34 -2.13
N THR A 72 -19.96 9.96 -3.10
CA THR A 72 -21.43 9.81 -2.94
C THR A 72 -21.87 8.39 -2.59
N SER A 73 -20.99 7.41 -2.75
CA SER A 73 -21.19 6.02 -2.32
C SER A 73 -19.85 5.27 -2.29
N PHE A 74 -19.83 4.09 -1.67
CA PHE A 74 -18.67 3.19 -1.79
C PHE A 74 -18.45 2.75 -3.24
N LYS A 75 -19.52 2.51 -3.99
CA LYS A 75 -19.46 2.17 -5.41
C LYS A 75 -18.82 3.29 -6.23
N PHE A 76 -19.12 4.55 -5.92
CA PHE A 76 -18.47 5.70 -6.55
C PHE A 76 -16.95 5.70 -6.31
N LEU A 77 -16.52 5.41 -5.07
CA LEU A 77 -15.09 5.27 -4.76
C LEU A 77 -14.45 4.09 -5.50
N GLN A 78 -15.21 3.03 -5.79
CA GLN A 78 -14.74 1.90 -6.59
C GLN A 78 -14.73 2.16 -8.10
N THR A 79 -15.36 3.22 -8.60
CA THR A 79 -15.41 3.51 -10.04
C THR A 79 -14.24 4.38 -10.49
N VAL A 80 -13.41 3.92 -11.43
CA VAL A 80 -12.39 4.74 -12.12
C VAL A 80 -12.70 4.73 -13.62
N ASP A 81 -12.71 5.89 -14.27
CA ASP A 81 -12.94 6.00 -15.72
C ASP A 81 -14.18 5.21 -16.21
N ASN A 82 -15.27 5.28 -15.45
CA ASN A 82 -16.54 4.56 -15.66
C ASN A 82 -16.48 3.03 -15.52
N VAL A 83 -15.37 2.46 -15.04
CA VAL A 83 -15.22 1.04 -14.71
C VAL A 83 -15.31 0.85 -13.20
N ILE A 84 -16.18 -0.06 -12.75
CA ILE A 84 -16.34 -0.41 -11.33
C ILE A 84 -15.41 -1.57 -11.00
N TYR A 85 -14.58 -1.42 -9.97
CA TYR A 85 -13.68 -2.46 -9.48
C TYR A 85 -14.23 -3.15 -8.22
N ASP A 86 -13.84 -4.40 -8.01
CA ASP A 86 -14.36 -5.23 -6.91
C ASP A 86 -13.79 -4.82 -5.55
N THR A 87 -12.58 -4.26 -5.52
CA THR A 87 -11.86 -3.90 -4.29
C THR A 87 -11.42 -2.43 -4.29
N PHE A 88 -11.29 -1.84 -3.10
CA PHE A 88 -10.74 -0.49 -2.99
C PHE A 88 -9.26 -0.45 -3.40
N LYS A 89 -8.53 -1.56 -3.23
CA LYS A 89 -7.16 -1.70 -3.74
C LYS A 89 -7.09 -1.48 -5.26
N GLN A 90 -7.91 -2.19 -6.03
CA GLN A 90 -7.94 -2.05 -7.49
C GLN A 90 -8.33 -0.63 -7.91
N ALA A 91 -9.36 -0.06 -7.27
CA ALA A 91 -9.77 1.32 -7.57
C ALA A 91 -8.68 2.35 -7.24
N ALA A 92 -7.87 2.13 -6.19
CA ALA A 92 -6.73 2.98 -5.87
C ALA A 92 -5.57 2.77 -6.85
N PHE A 93 -5.33 1.53 -7.29
CA PHE A 93 -4.33 1.18 -8.30
C PHE A 93 -4.61 1.88 -9.63
N HIS A 94 -5.83 1.75 -10.16
CA HIS A 94 -6.23 2.39 -11.41
C HIS A 94 -6.31 3.93 -11.34
N ARG A 95 -6.35 4.51 -10.12
CA ARG A 95 -6.20 5.95 -9.90
C ARG A 95 -4.75 6.40 -9.74
N HIS A 96 -3.78 5.49 -9.89
CA HIS A 96 -2.35 5.77 -9.68
C HIS A 96 -2.04 6.30 -8.27
N LEU A 97 -2.84 5.92 -7.26
CA LEU A 97 -2.62 6.27 -5.86
C LEU A 97 -1.73 5.27 -5.13
N LEU A 98 -1.50 4.11 -5.76
CA LEU A 98 -0.55 3.11 -5.29
C LEU A 98 0.74 3.29 -6.08
N ASN A 99 1.87 3.08 -5.41
CA ASN A 99 3.16 3.02 -6.09
C ASN A 99 3.06 1.91 -7.16
N SER A 100 3.32 2.28 -8.41
CA SER A 100 3.43 1.32 -9.51
C SER A 100 4.55 0.34 -9.18
N ASP A 101 4.35 -0.95 -9.46
CA ASP A 101 5.42 -1.93 -9.32
C ASP A 101 6.64 -1.57 -10.19
N GLU A 102 6.47 -0.70 -11.20
CA GLU A 102 7.54 -0.09 -11.99
C GLU A 102 8.56 0.67 -11.12
N VAL A 103 8.13 1.31 -10.03
CA VAL A 103 9.04 2.01 -9.11
C VAL A 103 9.98 1.01 -8.43
N TRP A 104 9.45 -0.15 -8.06
CA TRP A 104 10.24 -1.21 -7.46
C TRP A 104 11.13 -1.87 -8.50
N ASP A 105 10.63 -2.08 -9.71
CA ASP A 105 11.41 -2.62 -10.83
C ASP A 105 12.62 -1.73 -11.15
N HIS A 106 12.42 -0.42 -11.32
CA HIS A 106 13.52 0.53 -11.52
C HIS A 106 14.48 0.55 -10.34
N CYS A 107 13.96 0.55 -9.10
CA CYS A 107 14.80 0.51 -7.90
C CYS A 107 15.68 -0.75 -7.83
N PHE A 108 15.12 -1.92 -8.13
CA PHE A 108 15.88 -3.18 -8.13
C PHE A 108 16.82 -3.28 -9.32
N HIS A 109 16.47 -2.74 -10.49
CA HIS A 109 17.37 -2.67 -11.63
C HIS A 109 18.62 -1.82 -11.32
N ASP A 110 18.42 -0.65 -10.72
CA ASP A 110 19.53 0.20 -10.31
C ASP A 110 20.32 -0.44 -9.16
N ALA A 111 19.64 -1.10 -8.21
CA ALA A 111 20.31 -1.77 -7.11
C ALA A 111 21.11 -3.01 -7.56
N SER A 112 20.60 -3.83 -8.46
CA SER A 112 21.29 -5.04 -8.91
C SER A 112 22.58 -4.74 -9.69
N THR A 113 22.63 -3.58 -10.33
CA THR A 113 23.83 -3.12 -11.04
C THR A 113 24.86 -2.43 -10.14
N ASN A 114 24.46 -1.90 -8.99
CA ASN A 114 25.31 -1.04 -8.14
C ASN A 114 25.56 -1.56 -6.71
N GLN A 115 24.82 -2.57 -6.24
CA GLN A 115 24.89 -3.06 -4.86
C GLN A 115 25.39 -4.50 -4.80
N MET A 116 25.96 -4.87 -3.66
CA MET A 116 26.34 -6.27 -3.42
C MET A 116 25.10 -7.15 -3.19
N PRO A 117 25.13 -8.45 -3.53
CA PRO A 117 23.98 -9.37 -3.36
C PRO A 117 23.33 -9.31 -1.97
N MET A 118 24.14 -9.26 -0.90
CA MET A 118 23.64 -9.10 0.47
C MET A 118 22.84 -7.80 0.69
N GLN A 119 23.32 -6.68 0.14
CA GLN A 119 22.62 -5.39 0.23
C GLN A 119 21.32 -5.43 -0.60
N LEU A 120 21.36 -6.08 -1.77
CA LEU A 120 20.18 -6.26 -2.61
C LEU A 120 19.10 -7.09 -1.88
N ARG A 121 19.49 -8.17 -1.16
CA ARG A 121 18.57 -8.94 -0.29
C ARG A 121 17.94 -8.09 0.81
N GLN A 122 18.72 -7.19 1.43
CA GLN A 122 18.20 -6.27 2.46
C GLN A 122 17.21 -5.26 1.89
N ILE A 123 17.54 -4.64 0.74
CA ILE A 123 16.63 -3.71 0.03
C ILE A 123 15.32 -4.44 -0.30
N PHE A 124 15.43 -5.68 -0.79
CA PHE A 124 14.27 -6.50 -1.10
C PHE A 124 13.38 -6.72 0.13
N ALA A 125 13.95 -7.22 1.24
CA ALA A 125 13.21 -7.43 2.47
C ALA A 125 12.56 -6.13 3.00
N PHE A 126 13.24 -4.98 2.93
CA PHE A 126 12.68 -3.70 3.37
C PHE A 126 11.52 -3.22 2.51
N ILE A 127 11.60 -3.37 1.19
CA ILE A 127 10.48 -3.04 0.29
C ILE A 127 9.29 -3.94 0.62
N LEU A 128 9.50 -5.23 0.91
CA LEU A 128 8.42 -6.12 1.35
C LEU A 128 7.80 -5.71 2.69
N CYS A 129 8.62 -5.32 3.66
CA CYS A 129 8.13 -4.91 4.99
C CYS A 129 7.31 -3.62 4.97
N PHE A 130 7.70 -2.65 4.16
CA PHE A 130 7.21 -1.27 4.30
C PHE A 130 6.41 -0.76 3.11
N CYS A 131 6.63 -1.31 1.92
CA CYS A 131 6.09 -0.76 0.69
C CYS A 131 4.93 -1.59 0.10
N ASN A 132 4.72 -2.83 0.59
CA ASN A 132 3.67 -3.74 0.13
C ASN A 132 3.56 -3.81 -1.42
N PRO A 133 4.63 -4.24 -2.13
CA PRO A 133 4.59 -4.38 -3.59
C PRO A 133 3.47 -5.32 -4.03
N THR A 134 2.90 -5.07 -5.21
CA THR A 134 1.71 -5.81 -5.66
C THR A 134 2.09 -7.19 -6.21
N ASN A 135 3.18 -7.27 -6.98
CA ASN A 135 3.67 -8.51 -7.59
C ASN A 135 5.02 -8.98 -7.02
N VAL A 136 5.01 -9.42 -5.77
CA VAL A 136 6.22 -9.86 -5.04
C VAL A 136 6.96 -11.01 -5.75
N LEU A 137 6.21 -12.00 -6.25
CA LEU A 137 6.80 -13.19 -6.88
C LEU A 137 7.48 -12.84 -8.21
N GLU A 138 6.94 -11.88 -8.95
CA GLU A 138 7.54 -11.40 -10.20
C GLU A 138 8.86 -10.70 -9.94
N LEU A 139 8.92 -9.80 -8.94
CA LEU A 139 10.16 -9.15 -8.52
C LEU A 139 11.21 -10.18 -8.06
N TRP A 140 10.80 -11.17 -7.26
CA TRP A 140 11.70 -12.24 -6.84
C TRP A 140 12.26 -13.01 -8.03
N ASN A 141 11.41 -13.48 -8.95
CA ASN A 141 11.86 -14.25 -10.11
C ASN A 141 12.82 -13.44 -11.00
N LYS A 142 12.60 -12.13 -11.12
CA LYS A 142 13.42 -11.24 -11.95
C LYS A 142 14.81 -10.99 -11.37
N TYR A 143 14.92 -10.78 -10.06
CA TYR A 143 16.17 -10.35 -9.41
C TYR A 143 16.82 -11.40 -8.49
N SER A 144 16.21 -12.58 -8.32
CA SER A 144 16.70 -13.62 -7.40
C SER A 144 18.13 -14.05 -7.71
N ILE A 145 18.50 -14.18 -8.99
CA ILE A 145 19.86 -14.54 -9.40
C ILE A 145 20.86 -13.57 -8.78
N ASP A 146 20.69 -12.27 -9.02
CA ASP A 146 21.54 -11.20 -8.48
C ASP A 146 21.60 -11.23 -6.94
N MET A 147 20.48 -11.63 -6.30
CA MET A 147 20.38 -11.75 -4.86
C MET A 147 21.08 -12.98 -4.27
N TYR A 148 21.44 -14.01 -5.03
CA TYR A 148 22.16 -15.18 -4.50
C TYR A 148 23.53 -15.43 -5.16
N LEU A 149 23.99 -14.51 -6.03
CA LEU A 149 25.27 -14.63 -6.74
C LEU A 149 26.47 -14.88 -5.81
N ASP A 150 26.47 -14.31 -4.61
CA ASP A 150 27.53 -14.51 -3.61
C ASP A 150 27.58 -15.95 -3.09
N TYR A 151 26.45 -16.65 -3.03
CA TYR A 151 26.38 -18.05 -2.60
C TYR A 151 26.76 -19.05 -3.70
N MET A 152 26.65 -18.67 -4.98
CA MET A 152 26.96 -19.52 -6.14
C MET A 152 28.37 -20.10 -6.11
N HIS A 153 29.34 -19.38 -5.53
CA HIS A 153 30.73 -19.81 -5.57
C HIS A 153 30.97 -21.13 -4.81
N ASN A 154 30.21 -21.36 -3.74
CA ASN A 154 30.41 -22.48 -2.82
C ASN A 154 29.27 -23.51 -2.87
N ASN A 155 28.19 -23.24 -3.60
CA ASN A 155 26.95 -24.00 -3.51
C ASN A 155 26.30 -24.18 -4.88
N ILE A 156 25.48 -25.23 -5.01
CA ILE A 156 24.61 -25.42 -6.17
C ILE A 156 23.48 -24.39 -6.19
N GLU A 157 22.87 -24.17 -7.36
CA GLU A 157 21.80 -23.18 -7.56
C GLU A 157 20.67 -23.29 -6.55
N ALA A 158 20.12 -24.49 -6.36
CA ALA A 158 19.04 -24.73 -5.42
C ALA A 158 19.41 -24.37 -3.96
N ALA A 159 20.66 -24.60 -3.56
CA ALA A 159 21.13 -24.29 -2.20
C ALA A 159 21.35 -22.79 -2.01
N SER A 160 21.96 -22.12 -2.98
CA SER A 160 22.18 -20.66 -2.97
C SER A 160 20.87 -19.88 -2.96
N TRP A 161 19.92 -20.29 -3.80
CA TRP A 161 18.58 -19.73 -3.83
C TRP A 161 17.88 -19.85 -2.48
N ASN A 162 18.04 -21.01 -1.82
CA ASN A 162 17.43 -21.27 -0.52
C ASN A 162 18.10 -20.47 0.62
N LEU A 163 19.43 -20.29 0.58
CA LEU A 163 20.17 -19.46 1.52
C LEU A 163 19.74 -17.99 1.43
N ALA A 164 19.56 -17.47 0.21
CA ALA A 164 19.06 -16.11 0.01
C ALA A 164 17.65 -15.93 0.57
N LEU A 165 16.77 -16.92 0.42
CA LEU A 165 15.43 -16.88 1.04
C LEU A 165 15.49 -16.92 2.57
N HIS A 166 16.43 -17.65 3.17
CA HIS A 166 16.65 -17.65 4.62
C HIS A 166 17.05 -16.26 5.13
N ASP A 167 18.01 -15.59 4.46
CA ASP A 167 18.43 -14.22 4.80
C ASP A 167 17.26 -13.22 4.75
N ILE A 168 16.47 -13.31 3.68
CA ILE A 168 15.30 -12.46 3.49
C ILE A 168 14.26 -12.77 4.56
N ASN A 169 13.94 -14.04 4.81
CA ASN A 169 12.97 -14.45 5.81
C ASN A 169 13.39 -14.02 7.22
N ALA A 170 14.67 -14.12 7.58
CA ALA A 170 15.19 -13.66 8.86
C ALA A 170 14.95 -12.15 9.05
N THR A 171 15.08 -11.36 7.99
CA THR A 171 14.79 -9.91 8.02
C THR A 171 13.29 -9.63 8.11
N LEU A 172 12.45 -10.42 7.43
CA LEU A 172 10.99 -10.33 7.50
C LEU A 172 10.48 -10.67 8.92
N GLU A 173 11.05 -11.70 9.55
CA GLU A 173 10.67 -12.15 10.89
C GLU A 173 10.93 -11.07 11.95
N GLN A 174 11.99 -10.28 11.81
CA GLN A 174 12.26 -9.11 12.67
C GLN A 174 11.12 -8.07 12.62
N HIS A 175 10.36 -8.04 11.53
CA HIS A 175 9.22 -7.13 11.33
C HIS A 175 7.87 -7.82 11.52
N GLY A 176 7.84 -9.06 12.03
CA GLY A 176 6.63 -9.84 12.27
C GLY A 176 5.98 -10.37 10.98
N LEU A 177 6.74 -10.48 9.90
CA LEU A 177 6.33 -11.07 8.62
C LEU A 177 7.07 -12.38 8.36
N SER A 178 6.65 -13.12 7.34
CA SER A 178 7.32 -14.34 6.87
C SER A 178 7.15 -14.51 5.37
N CYS A 179 8.04 -15.27 4.72
CA CYS A 179 7.90 -15.60 3.30
C CYS A 179 6.51 -16.16 2.97
N ALA A 180 6.00 -17.07 3.82
CA ALA A 180 4.67 -17.64 3.67
C ALA A 180 3.55 -16.58 3.69
N SER A 181 3.65 -15.58 4.56
CA SER A 181 2.62 -14.52 4.66
C SER A 181 2.59 -13.55 3.48
N ILE A 182 3.71 -13.44 2.74
CA ILE A 182 3.86 -12.50 1.62
C ILE A 182 3.73 -13.23 0.26
N GLY A 183 3.60 -14.55 0.27
CA GLY A 183 3.48 -15.35 -0.96
C GLY A 183 4.83 -15.63 -1.64
N LEU A 184 5.93 -15.53 -0.90
CA LEU A 184 7.24 -16.01 -1.34
C LEU A 184 7.40 -17.50 -1.07
N PRO A 185 8.27 -18.18 -1.84
CA PRO A 185 8.65 -19.55 -1.52
C PRO A 185 9.24 -19.65 -0.11
N VAL A 186 8.83 -20.69 0.63
CA VAL A 186 9.32 -20.93 1.99
C VAL A 186 10.70 -21.58 1.90
N PRO A 187 11.71 -21.09 2.64
CA PRO A 187 13.01 -21.75 2.70
C PRO A 187 12.88 -23.20 3.20
N ASN A 188 13.55 -24.14 2.52
CA ASN A 188 13.55 -25.56 2.85
C ASN A 188 14.78 -25.92 3.71
N GLY A 189 14.58 -26.62 4.84
CA GLY A 189 15.67 -27.08 5.71
C GLY A 189 16.35 -25.96 6.52
N ASN A 190 17.11 -26.32 7.56
CA ASN A 190 17.81 -25.35 8.40
C ASN A 190 18.95 -24.68 7.62
N ALA A 191 19.10 -23.35 7.78
CA ALA A 191 20.30 -22.63 7.36
C ALA A 191 21.52 -23.28 8.05
N ILE A 192 22.35 -23.96 7.26
CA ILE A 192 23.56 -24.66 7.74
C ILE A 192 24.69 -23.64 7.82
#